data_AF-A0A1M5KG62-F1
#
_entry.id   AF-A0A1M5KG62-F1
#
_cell.length_a   1.000
_cell.length_b   1.000
_cell.length_c   1.000
_cell.angle_alpha   90.00
_cell.angle_beta   90.00
_cell.angle_gamma   90.00
#
_symmetry.space_group_name_H-M   'P 1'
#
loop_
_entity.id
_entity.type
_entity.pdbx_description
1 polymer ?
#
loop_
_entity_poly.entity_id
_entity_poly.type
_entity_poly.pdbx_seq_one_letter_code
_entity_poly.pdbx_strand_id
1 'polypeptide(L)'
;MKTKKLLLTIAILFIALISGCANDDFEEVVGVCPVVSTTNPIDGAVGVPLNQIITATFNEAMNPATIDQSSFVLTVGGIPVSGTVTLSGAVATFTPNSLLAPNTVYAARIKTSAKDLTGNALQADYVWTFTTGIAPIIVSTDPANNATGVALNKIISATFNMPMNPLTLDGTTFTVKEGSNAVLGAITYSGSTVSFAPSLPLLANKVYTVTITNGAKNVAGTPMASNYVWSFTTVIPVIVTPPPTSTSGLFFGVFGGNAGITNQGLFTVVNGNIGTTAASTLMTGFQEVLTGDVYTITPLNKGLVTGEIFAAAPAPGNATKAATALIGLNAARAAYLSISPASMPGGIDPGAGQLGGLTLAPGVYKSNSGTFDITNGDLTLDAKGDPNAVFVFQTASALTVGNSLPRSVKLIGGALAKNVYWYVGSSAVINYAGGGVMTGNIIANSGVTLSSPANSTNASVTTLNGRAISLVSSVTMVNTVINVPN
;
A
#
# COMPACT_ATOMS: atom_id res chain seq x y z
N MET A 1 14.69 101.16 -64.99
CA MET A 1 13.66 100.56 -65.89
C MET A 1 13.88 99.05 -66.12
N LYS A 2 13.93 98.23 -65.05
CA LYS A 2 13.96 96.75 -65.17
C LYS A 2 13.14 96.02 -64.08
N THR A 3 12.69 96.73 -63.04
CA THR A 3 11.79 96.20 -61.99
C THR A 3 10.38 95.87 -62.51
N LYS A 4 9.89 96.58 -63.53
CA LYS A 4 8.58 96.29 -64.17
C LYS A 4 8.55 94.99 -64.98
N LYS A 5 9.70 94.44 -65.41
CA LYS A 5 9.74 93.15 -66.11
C LYS A 5 9.78 91.95 -65.16
N LEU A 6 10.25 92.11 -63.92
CA LEU A 6 10.30 91.03 -62.91
C LEU A 6 8.92 90.77 -62.27
N LEU A 7 8.13 91.82 -62.06
CA LEU A 7 6.76 91.71 -61.53
C LEU A 7 5.78 91.03 -62.50
N LEU A 8 6.01 91.13 -63.82
CA LEU A 8 5.16 90.48 -64.82
C LEU A 8 5.42 88.96 -64.92
N THR A 9 6.65 88.50 -64.63
CA THR A 9 7.00 87.07 -64.65
C THR A 9 6.50 86.33 -63.40
N ILE A 10 6.43 87.01 -62.24
CA ILE A 10 5.88 86.43 -61.00
C ILE A 10 4.35 86.33 -61.06
N ALA A 11 3.67 87.29 -61.71
CA ALA A 11 2.22 87.25 -61.88
C ALA A 11 1.74 86.09 -62.78
N ILE A 12 2.51 85.72 -63.82
CA ILE A 12 2.18 84.59 -64.71
C ILE A 12 2.48 83.24 -64.02
N LEU A 13 3.47 83.18 -63.13
CA LEU A 13 3.76 81.97 -62.34
C LEU A 13 2.69 81.71 -61.26
N PHE A 14 2.04 82.75 -60.72
CA PHE A 14 0.93 82.60 -59.78
C PHE A 14 -0.41 82.21 -60.42
N ILE A 15 -0.61 82.46 -61.71
CA ILE A 15 -1.84 82.05 -62.43
C ILE A 15 -1.79 80.57 -62.84
N ALA A 16 -0.60 79.94 -62.89
CA ALA A 16 -0.45 78.51 -63.16
C ALA A 16 -0.58 77.59 -61.92
N LEU A 17 -0.80 78.15 -60.72
CA LEU A 17 -0.88 77.38 -59.46
C LEU A 17 -2.29 77.29 -58.87
N ILE A 18 -3.33 77.73 -59.59
CA ILE A 18 -4.73 77.73 -59.12
C ILE A 18 -5.61 76.67 -59.83
N SER A 19 -5.01 75.65 -60.44
CA SER A 19 -5.75 74.56 -61.14
C SER A 19 -5.34 73.15 -60.71
N GLY A 20 -4.91 73.01 -59.45
CA GLY A 20 -4.58 71.74 -58.82
C GLY A 20 -5.33 71.48 -57.51
N CYS A 21 -6.58 71.92 -57.39
CA CYS A 21 -7.48 71.36 -56.37
C CYS A 21 -8.08 70.08 -56.96
N ALA A 22 -7.38 68.95 -56.79
CA ALA A 22 -8.09 67.68 -56.77
C ALA A 22 -9.07 67.74 -55.60
N ASN A 23 -10.32 67.37 -55.82
CA ASN A 23 -11.18 66.98 -54.71
C ASN A 23 -10.42 65.88 -53.96
N ASP A 24 -10.06 66.15 -52.71
CA ASP A 24 -9.65 65.11 -51.79
C ASP A 24 -10.93 64.33 -51.49
N ASP A 25 -11.15 63.23 -52.22
CA ASP A 25 -12.18 62.23 -51.91
C ASP A 25 -11.76 61.49 -50.62
N PHE A 26 -11.55 62.24 -49.54
CA PHE A 26 -11.41 61.68 -48.21
C PHE A 26 -12.80 61.22 -47.76
N GLU A 27 -13.16 60.01 -48.17
CA GLU A 27 -14.23 59.23 -47.56
C GLU A 27 -13.83 59.01 -46.10
N GLU A 28 -14.44 59.77 -45.18
CA GLU A 28 -14.32 59.53 -43.75
C GLU A 28 -14.85 58.11 -43.48
N VAL A 29 -13.94 57.17 -43.24
CA VAL A 29 -14.32 55.85 -42.75
C VAL A 29 -14.78 56.03 -41.30
N VAL A 30 -16.06 56.35 -41.13
CA VAL A 30 -16.73 56.31 -39.82
C VAL A 30 -16.87 54.84 -39.42
N GLY A 31 -15.80 54.29 -38.86
CA GLY A 31 -15.70 52.93 -38.34
C GLY A 31 -15.29 52.94 -36.87
N VAL A 32 -15.84 52.03 -36.08
CA VAL A 32 -15.35 51.81 -34.71
C VAL A 32 -13.95 51.21 -34.82
N CYS A 33 -12.97 51.70 -34.04
CA CYS A 33 -11.64 51.10 -34.05
C CYS A 33 -11.70 49.75 -33.31
N PRO A 34 -10.97 48.72 -33.78
CA PRO A 34 -10.91 47.45 -33.08
C PRO A 34 -10.26 47.61 -31.69
N VAL A 35 -10.90 47.01 -30.69
CA VAL A 35 -10.46 46.95 -29.29
C VAL A 35 -10.55 45.51 -28.80
N VAL A 36 -9.54 45.06 -28.04
CA VAL A 36 -9.59 43.77 -27.35
C VAL A 36 -10.62 43.85 -26.22
N SER A 37 -11.71 43.10 -26.35
CA SER A 37 -12.81 43.06 -25.38
C SER A 37 -12.51 42.11 -24.21
N THR A 38 -11.92 40.95 -24.49
CA THR A 38 -11.56 39.95 -23.47
C THR A 38 -10.33 39.14 -23.89
N THR A 39 -9.61 38.62 -22.92
CA THR A 39 -8.49 37.68 -23.15
C THR A 39 -8.67 36.40 -22.32
N ASN A 40 -8.10 35.31 -22.82
CA ASN A 40 -7.92 34.08 -22.05
C ASN A 40 -6.47 33.61 -22.24
N PRO A 41 -5.64 33.59 -21.19
CA PRO A 41 -5.95 34.00 -19.82
C PRO A 41 -6.29 35.50 -19.71
N ILE A 42 -7.06 35.85 -18.67
CA ILE A 42 -7.29 37.26 -18.30
C ILE A 42 -5.98 37.91 -17.85
N ASP A 43 -5.89 39.24 -17.94
CA ASP A 43 -4.71 39.96 -17.47
C ASP A 43 -4.46 39.72 -15.97
N GLY A 44 -3.21 39.43 -15.63
CA GLY A 44 -2.79 39.07 -14.27
C GLY A 44 -3.20 37.68 -13.80
N ALA A 45 -3.74 36.81 -14.67
CA ALA A 45 -4.12 35.45 -14.27
C ALA A 45 -2.93 34.67 -13.68
N VAL A 46 -3.17 33.90 -12.63
CA VAL A 46 -2.18 33.01 -11.99
C VAL A 46 -2.65 31.56 -12.04
N GLY A 47 -1.72 30.61 -11.99
CA GLY A 47 -2.07 29.19 -12.04
C GLY A 47 -2.52 28.70 -13.42
N VAL A 48 -2.13 29.43 -14.48
CA VAL A 48 -2.52 29.10 -15.86
C VAL A 48 -1.94 27.73 -16.27
N PRO A 49 -2.73 26.82 -16.86
CA PRO A 49 -2.25 25.54 -17.35
C PRO A 49 -1.09 25.67 -18.34
N LEU A 50 -0.14 24.73 -18.31
CA LEU A 50 1.02 24.79 -19.21
C LEU A 50 0.66 24.56 -20.69
N ASN A 51 -0.49 23.95 -20.97
CA ASN A 51 -1.04 23.75 -22.32
C ASN A 51 -2.04 24.84 -22.72
N GLN A 52 -2.02 26.00 -22.04
CA GLN A 52 -2.95 27.08 -22.31
C GLN A 52 -2.89 27.52 -23.77
N ILE A 53 -4.08 27.58 -24.39
CA ILE A 53 -4.29 28.28 -25.66
C ILE A 53 -4.62 29.74 -25.32
N ILE A 54 -3.88 30.68 -25.91
CA ILE A 54 -4.00 32.08 -25.59
C ILE A 54 -4.93 32.74 -26.61
N THR A 55 -6.01 33.37 -26.17
CA THR A 55 -6.99 34.02 -27.05
C THR A 55 -7.19 35.48 -26.71
N ALA A 56 -7.44 36.29 -27.73
CA ALA A 56 -7.92 37.67 -27.62
C ALA A 56 -9.19 37.82 -28.46
N THR A 57 -10.27 38.26 -27.83
CA THR A 57 -11.54 38.56 -28.50
C THR A 57 -11.61 40.06 -28.75
N PHE A 58 -11.98 40.46 -29.95
CA PHE A 58 -12.17 41.86 -30.33
C PHE A 58 -13.65 42.24 -30.23
N ASN A 59 -13.96 43.54 -30.24
CA ASN A 59 -15.33 44.07 -30.33
C ASN A 59 -15.98 43.83 -31.71
N GLU A 60 -15.19 43.45 -32.71
CA GLU A 60 -15.61 43.27 -34.10
C GLU A 60 -14.76 42.25 -34.86
N ALA A 61 -15.17 41.90 -36.08
CA ALA A 61 -14.45 40.96 -36.92
C ALA A 61 -13.14 41.57 -37.45
N MET A 62 -12.04 40.81 -37.35
CA MET A 62 -10.71 41.27 -37.75
C MET A 62 -10.34 40.78 -39.16
N ASN A 63 -9.38 41.44 -39.80
CA ASN A 63 -8.83 40.99 -41.08
C ASN A 63 -7.80 39.85 -40.86
N PRO A 64 -8.06 38.62 -41.36
CA PRO A 64 -7.17 37.48 -41.17
C PRO A 64 -5.75 37.69 -41.71
N ALA A 65 -5.57 38.52 -42.75
CA ALA A 65 -4.25 38.80 -43.32
C ALA A 65 -3.36 39.66 -42.40
N THR A 66 -3.93 40.26 -41.36
CA THR A 66 -3.22 41.15 -40.42
C THR A 66 -3.10 40.55 -39.01
N ILE A 67 -3.68 39.38 -38.77
CA ILE A 67 -3.60 38.63 -37.51
C ILE A 67 -2.68 37.42 -37.75
N ASP A 68 -1.41 37.60 -37.42
CA ASP A 68 -0.36 36.59 -37.61
C ASP A 68 0.65 36.63 -36.45
N GLN A 69 1.75 35.89 -36.56
CA GLN A 69 2.80 35.85 -35.52
C GLN A 69 3.58 37.17 -35.38
N SER A 70 3.44 38.11 -36.31
CA SER A 70 4.05 39.43 -36.21
C SER A 70 3.18 40.38 -35.37
N SER A 71 1.85 40.23 -35.44
CA SER A 71 0.87 41.07 -34.74
C SER A 71 0.36 40.47 -33.43
N PHE A 72 0.25 39.15 -33.29
CA PHE A 72 -0.04 38.47 -32.02
C PHE A 72 1.20 37.71 -31.52
N VAL A 73 1.86 38.28 -30.52
CA VAL A 73 3.13 37.77 -29.98
C VAL A 73 2.95 37.34 -28.53
N LEU A 74 3.45 36.16 -28.18
CA LEU A 74 3.65 35.72 -26.81
C LEU A 74 5.15 35.79 -26.47
N THR A 75 5.51 36.33 -25.31
CA THR A 75 6.90 36.47 -24.88
C THR A 75 7.12 35.98 -23.44
N VAL A 76 8.35 35.53 -23.15
CA VAL A 76 8.85 35.19 -21.81
C VAL A 76 10.20 35.86 -21.61
N GLY A 77 10.34 36.68 -20.57
CA GLY A 77 11.57 37.46 -20.34
C GLY A 77 12.01 38.32 -21.55
N GLY A 78 11.06 38.76 -22.38
CA GLY A 78 11.31 39.51 -23.62
C GLY A 78 11.63 38.66 -24.85
N ILE A 79 11.76 37.33 -24.71
CA ILE A 79 12.02 36.42 -25.82
C ILE A 79 10.69 35.88 -26.39
N PRO A 80 10.46 35.93 -27.71
CA PRO A 80 9.27 35.36 -28.33
C PRO A 80 9.14 33.85 -28.13
N VAL A 81 7.94 33.40 -27.80
CA VAL A 81 7.56 31.98 -27.73
C VAL A 81 7.07 31.55 -29.11
N SER A 82 7.53 30.39 -29.59
CA SER A 82 7.04 29.84 -30.86
C SER A 82 5.63 29.28 -30.73
N GLY A 83 4.77 29.60 -31.69
CA GLY A 83 3.39 29.11 -31.75
C GLY A 83 2.73 29.44 -33.08
N THR A 84 1.51 28.95 -33.26
CA THR A 84 0.68 29.24 -34.43
C THR A 84 -0.39 30.26 -34.08
N VAL A 85 -0.64 31.22 -34.98
CA VAL A 85 -1.72 32.20 -34.85
C VAL A 85 -2.82 31.88 -35.85
N THR A 86 -4.06 31.84 -35.38
CA THR A 86 -5.26 31.69 -36.20
C THR A 86 -6.30 32.73 -35.81
N LEU A 87 -7.13 33.14 -36.77
CA LEU A 87 -8.25 34.04 -36.53
C LEU A 87 -9.57 33.37 -36.96
N SER A 88 -10.59 33.45 -36.11
CA SER A 88 -11.96 33.05 -36.45
C SER A 88 -12.93 34.19 -36.07
N GLY A 89 -13.35 34.96 -37.07
CA GLY A 89 -14.21 36.14 -36.88
C GLY A 89 -13.52 37.20 -36.01
N ALA A 90 -14.01 37.38 -34.79
CA ALA A 90 -13.48 38.34 -33.81
C ALA A 90 -12.51 37.72 -32.79
N VAL A 91 -12.14 36.43 -32.93
CA VAL A 91 -11.30 35.73 -31.94
C VAL A 91 -9.95 35.35 -32.55
N ALA A 92 -8.89 36.02 -32.12
CA ALA A 92 -7.52 35.63 -32.42
C ALA A 92 -7.04 34.60 -31.39
N THR A 93 -6.37 33.56 -31.88
CA THR A 93 -5.89 32.42 -31.08
C THR A 93 -4.42 32.18 -31.36
N PHE A 94 -3.61 32.16 -30.30
CA PHE A 94 -2.22 31.75 -30.31
C PHE A 94 -2.10 30.39 -29.61
N THR A 95 -1.60 29.39 -30.32
CA THR A 95 -1.34 28.03 -29.81
C THR A 95 0.17 27.82 -29.70
N PRO A 96 0.75 27.74 -28.49
CA PRO A 96 2.16 27.43 -28.32
C PRO A 96 2.54 26.06 -28.93
N ASN A 97 3.71 25.96 -29.56
CA ASN A 97 4.20 24.70 -30.15
C ASN A 97 4.68 23.69 -29.10
N SER A 98 4.88 24.12 -27.86
CA SER A 98 5.33 23.31 -26.73
C SER A 98 4.66 23.80 -25.45
N LEU A 99 4.62 22.94 -24.42
CA LEU A 99 4.10 23.34 -23.12
C LEU A 99 4.88 24.55 -22.59
N LEU A 100 4.15 25.51 -22.02
CA LEU A 100 4.72 26.65 -21.32
C LEU A 100 5.50 26.17 -20.09
N ALA A 101 6.53 26.91 -19.69
CA ALA A 101 7.31 26.60 -18.50
C ALA A 101 6.46 26.83 -17.23
N PRO A 102 6.59 26.00 -16.17
CA PRO A 102 5.86 26.20 -14.92
C PRO A 102 6.35 27.44 -14.16
N ASN A 103 5.48 28.02 -13.35
CA ASN A 103 5.75 29.18 -12.49
C ASN A 103 6.43 30.35 -13.22
N THR A 104 5.97 30.64 -14.43
CA THR A 104 6.62 31.57 -15.35
C THR A 104 5.64 32.64 -15.81
N VAL A 105 6.09 33.90 -15.79
CA VAL A 105 5.32 35.04 -16.29
C VAL A 105 5.49 35.14 -17.80
N TYR A 106 4.37 35.12 -18.50
CA TYR A 106 4.28 35.35 -19.94
C TYR A 106 3.58 36.68 -20.21
N ALA A 107 4.02 37.39 -21.24
CA ALA A 107 3.39 38.60 -21.75
C ALA A 107 2.92 38.38 -23.18
N ALA A 108 1.62 38.49 -23.39
CA ALA A 108 1.00 38.44 -24.70
C ALA A 108 0.71 39.86 -25.20
N ARG A 109 0.81 40.05 -26.51
CA ARG A 109 0.68 41.36 -27.15
C ARG A 109 -0.05 41.24 -28.48
N ILE A 110 -1.09 42.05 -28.65
CA ILE A 110 -1.65 42.38 -29.97
C ILE A 110 -1.10 43.74 -30.38
N LYS A 111 -0.37 43.80 -31.50
CA LYS A 111 0.22 45.04 -32.01
C LYS A 111 -0.78 45.86 -32.82
N THR A 112 -0.51 47.16 -32.94
CA THR A 112 -1.20 48.10 -33.85
C THR A 112 -1.19 47.69 -35.33
N SER A 113 -0.39 46.71 -35.75
CA SER A 113 -0.45 46.16 -37.11
C SER A 113 -1.69 45.30 -37.38
N ALA A 114 -2.41 44.87 -36.34
CA ALA A 114 -3.68 44.18 -36.45
C ALA A 114 -4.81 45.16 -36.84
N LYS A 115 -5.58 44.80 -37.88
CA LYS A 115 -6.62 45.65 -38.47
C LYS A 115 -7.96 44.94 -38.61
N ASP A 116 -9.05 45.71 -38.60
CA ASP A 116 -10.38 45.23 -38.95
C ASP A 116 -10.53 45.00 -40.47
N LEU A 117 -11.71 44.54 -40.90
CA LEU A 117 -12.03 44.31 -42.31
C LEU A 117 -12.11 45.59 -43.16
N THR A 118 -12.27 46.76 -42.54
CA THR A 118 -12.30 48.08 -43.19
C THR A 118 -10.94 48.76 -43.22
N GLY A 119 -9.93 48.20 -42.55
CA GLY A 119 -8.56 48.67 -42.51
C GLY A 119 -8.19 49.52 -41.28
N ASN A 120 -9.09 49.72 -40.31
CA ASN A 120 -8.76 50.44 -39.09
C ASN A 120 -7.87 49.58 -38.19
N ALA A 121 -6.83 50.18 -37.64
CA ALA A 121 -5.88 49.52 -36.74
C ALA A 121 -6.32 49.64 -35.26
N LEU A 122 -5.77 48.79 -34.40
CA LEU A 122 -5.78 49.08 -32.96
C LEU A 122 -5.10 50.44 -32.71
N GLN A 123 -5.65 51.23 -31.80
CA GLN A 123 -5.09 52.55 -31.46
C GLN A 123 -3.77 52.47 -30.68
N ALA A 124 -3.58 51.39 -29.92
CA ALA A 124 -2.35 51.10 -29.19
C ALA A 124 -2.13 49.58 -29.13
N ASP A 125 -0.89 49.17 -28.90
CA ASP A 125 -0.59 47.77 -28.60
C ASP A 125 -1.35 47.36 -27.33
N TYR A 126 -2.09 46.26 -27.40
CA TYR A 126 -2.74 45.68 -26.25
C TYR A 126 -1.82 44.62 -25.64
N VAL A 127 -1.39 44.84 -24.39
CA VAL A 127 -0.46 43.95 -23.68
C VAL A 127 -1.16 43.43 -22.43
N TRP A 128 -1.07 42.13 -22.20
CA TRP A 128 -1.50 41.51 -20.95
C TRP A 128 -0.51 40.44 -20.52
N THR A 129 -0.54 40.13 -19.23
CA THR A 129 0.35 39.16 -18.61
C THR A 129 -0.41 38.05 -17.93
N PHE A 130 0.21 36.88 -17.82
CA PHE A 130 -0.29 35.79 -17.00
C PHE A 130 0.87 34.95 -16.47
N THR A 131 0.63 34.25 -15.36
CA THR A 131 1.61 33.38 -14.71
C THR A 131 1.12 31.94 -14.78
N THR A 132 1.94 31.07 -15.36
CA THR A 132 1.67 29.64 -15.40
C THR A 132 1.72 29.01 -14.01
N GLY A 133 1.01 27.90 -13.81
CA GLY A 133 0.98 27.17 -12.55
C GLY A 133 2.32 26.53 -12.17
N ILE A 134 2.43 26.16 -10.89
CA ILE A 134 3.55 25.39 -10.36
C ILE A 134 3.41 23.89 -10.70
N ALA A 135 4.54 23.23 -10.93
CA ALA A 135 4.57 21.79 -11.18
C ALA A 135 4.46 21.00 -9.85
N PRO A 136 3.75 19.86 -9.84
CA PRO A 136 3.74 18.95 -8.70
C PRO A 136 5.13 18.39 -8.42
N ILE A 137 5.49 18.36 -7.13
CA ILE A 137 6.65 17.65 -6.62
C ILE A 137 6.24 16.77 -5.45
N ILE A 138 6.98 15.69 -5.23
CA ILE A 138 6.83 14.84 -4.05
C ILE A 138 7.66 15.44 -2.92
N VAL A 139 7.02 15.69 -1.78
CA VAL A 139 7.62 16.28 -0.57
C VAL A 139 8.12 15.16 0.35
N SER A 140 7.38 14.06 0.44
CA SER A 140 7.75 12.91 1.26
C SER A 140 7.18 11.61 0.72
N THR A 141 7.81 10.49 1.07
CA THR A 141 7.33 9.14 0.80
C THR A 141 7.33 8.31 2.07
N ASP A 142 6.41 7.37 2.15
CA ASP A 142 6.38 6.32 3.18
C ASP A 142 6.13 4.96 2.52
N PRO A 143 7.06 4.01 2.53
CA PRO A 143 8.39 4.10 3.14
C PRO A 143 9.27 5.21 2.58
N ALA A 144 10.16 5.73 3.42
CA ALA A 144 11.21 6.64 2.98
C ALA A 144 12.11 5.96 1.95
N ASN A 145 12.73 6.76 1.07
CA ASN A 145 13.66 6.22 0.07
C ASN A 145 14.82 5.47 0.75
N ASN A 146 15.10 4.26 0.27
CA ASN A 146 16.06 3.29 0.80
C ASN A 146 15.75 2.78 2.21
N ALA A 147 14.51 2.91 2.70
CA ALA A 147 14.11 2.31 3.97
C ALA A 147 14.33 0.79 3.95
N THR A 148 14.83 0.23 5.05
CA THR A 148 15.00 -1.22 5.26
C THR A 148 14.07 -1.70 6.38
N GLY A 149 13.79 -3.00 6.45
CA GLY A 149 12.97 -3.55 7.54
C GLY A 149 11.48 -3.20 7.38
N VAL A 150 11.04 -2.88 6.17
CA VAL A 150 9.65 -2.50 5.91
C VAL A 150 8.72 -3.71 6.11
N ALA A 151 7.63 -3.50 6.85
CA ALA A 151 6.62 -4.52 7.10
C ALA A 151 5.96 -5.01 5.79
N LEU A 152 5.51 -6.27 5.77
CA LEU A 152 5.01 -6.90 4.55
C LEU A 152 3.61 -6.40 4.17
N ASN A 153 2.84 -5.88 5.13
CA ASN A 153 1.53 -5.27 4.91
C ASN A 153 1.57 -3.74 4.73
N LYS A 154 2.75 -3.17 4.43
CA LYS A 154 2.92 -1.72 4.36
C LYS A 154 2.06 -1.08 3.28
N ILE A 155 1.29 -0.06 3.66
CA ILE A 155 0.70 0.90 2.73
C ILE A 155 1.81 1.84 2.27
N ILE A 156 1.98 1.93 0.95
CA ILE A 156 3.01 2.75 0.31
C ILE A 156 2.37 4.08 -0.06
N SER A 157 2.93 5.21 0.33
CA SER A 157 2.36 6.54 0.04
C SER A 157 3.40 7.56 -0.37
N ALA A 158 2.92 8.59 -1.06
CA ALA A 158 3.68 9.79 -1.42
C ALA A 158 2.80 11.03 -1.20
N THR A 159 3.38 12.06 -0.59
CA THR A 159 2.72 13.35 -0.37
C THR A 159 3.27 14.39 -1.34
N PHE A 160 2.38 15.01 -2.09
CA PHE A 160 2.70 16.10 -3.00
C PHE A 160 2.68 17.46 -2.30
N ASN A 161 3.36 18.44 -2.88
CA ASN A 161 3.34 19.84 -2.43
C ASN A 161 2.00 20.55 -2.70
N MET A 162 1.09 19.92 -3.44
CA MET A 162 -0.21 20.49 -3.81
C MET A 162 -1.25 19.38 -4.06
N PRO A 163 -2.55 19.72 -4.12
CA PRO A 163 -3.58 18.80 -4.59
C PRO A 163 -3.37 18.36 -6.04
N MET A 164 -3.46 17.05 -6.25
CA MET A 164 -3.39 16.37 -7.54
C MET A 164 -4.78 16.10 -8.13
N ASN A 165 -4.85 15.86 -9.43
CA ASN A 165 -6.04 15.30 -10.07
C ASN A 165 -6.07 13.77 -9.84
N PRO A 166 -7.03 13.25 -9.04
CA PRO A 166 -7.06 11.83 -8.68
C PRO A 166 -7.24 10.90 -9.89
N LEU A 167 -7.87 11.38 -10.98
CA LEU A 167 -8.06 10.60 -12.21
C LEU A 167 -6.76 10.35 -12.97
N THR A 168 -5.68 11.04 -12.63
CA THR A 168 -4.35 10.85 -13.22
C THR A 168 -3.41 10.06 -12.31
N LEU A 169 -3.90 9.58 -11.16
CA LEU A 169 -3.17 8.76 -10.20
C LEU A 169 -3.75 7.33 -10.22
N ASP A 170 -3.31 6.55 -11.20
CA ASP A 170 -3.81 5.20 -11.47
C ASP A 170 -2.65 4.20 -11.61
N GLY A 171 -2.97 2.95 -11.98
CA GLY A 171 -1.99 1.87 -12.13
C GLY A 171 -0.94 2.09 -13.23
N THR A 172 -1.08 3.12 -14.06
CA THR A 172 -0.08 3.52 -15.07
C THR A 172 0.86 4.61 -14.56
N THR A 173 0.38 5.45 -13.63
CA THR A 173 1.15 6.59 -13.10
C THR A 173 1.70 6.36 -11.70
N PHE A 174 1.16 5.44 -10.91
CA PHE A 174 1.73 5.00 -9.63
C PHE A 174 1.92 3.48 -9.66
N THR A 175 3.16 3.06 -9.86
CA THR A 175 3.53 1.64 -9.97
C THR A 175 4.45 1.21 -8.84
N VAL A 176 4.25 -0.02 -8.37
CA VAL A 176 5.13 -0.71 -7.40
C VAL A 176 5.61 -2.01 -8.04
N LYS A 177 6.93 -2.26 -8.03
CA LYS A 177 7.53 -3.44 -8.67
C LYS A 177 8.54 -4.13 -7.77
N GLU A 178 8.57 -5.46 -7.82
CA GLU A 178 9.68 -6.31 -7.37
C GLU A 178 10.52 -6.68 -8.61
N GLY A 179 11.66 -6.01 -8.81
CA GLY A 179 12.43 -6.16 -10.06
C GLY A 179 11.56 -5.81 -11.27
N SER A 180 11.32 -6.78 -12.16
CA SER A 180 10.45 -6.63 -13.33
C SER A 180 8.96 -6.90 -13.05
N ASN A 181 8.63 -7.52 -11.92
CA ASN A 181 7.28 -7.98 -11.62
C ASN A 181 6.45 -6.86 -11.00
N ALA A 182 5.25 -6.60 -11.55
CA ALA A 182 4.33 -5.63 -11.00
C ALA A 182 3.62 -6.18 -9.75
N VAL A 183 3.54 -5.35 -8.71
CA VAL A 183 2.71 -5.61 -7.53
C VAL A 183 1.31 -5.06 -7.81
N LEU A 184 0.29 -5.88 -7.59
CA LEU A 184 -1.10 -5.43 -7.69
C LEU A 184 -1.54 -4.78 -6.38
N GLY A 185 -2.41 -3.79 -6.46
CA GLY A 185 -2.92 -3.07 -5.31
C GLY A 185 -3.96 -2.03 -5.67
N ALA A 186 -4.59 -1.48 -4.62
CA ALA A 186 -5.57 -0.41 -4.76
C ALA A 186 -4.89 0.94 -4.51
N ILE A 187 -5.18 1.91 -5.39
CA ILE A 187 -4.73 3.29 -5.23
C ILE A 187 -5.86 4.11 -4.63
N THR A 188 -5.54 4.88 -3.59
CA THR A 188 -6.44 5.87 -2.99
C THR A 188 -5.75 7.22 -2.91
N TYR A 189 -6.53 8.29 -2.89
CA TYR A 189 -6.02 9.65 -2.84
C TYR A 189 -6.83 10.48 -1.87
N SER A 190 -6.16 11.22 -0.98
CA SER A 190 -6.80 12.10 -0.01
C SER A 190 -5.90 13.31 0.31
N GLY A 191 -6.48 14.50 0.28
CA GLY A 191 -5.75 15.76 0.48
C GLY A 191 -4.72 15.99 -0.62
N SER A 192 -3.43 15.83 -0.30
CA SER A 192 -2.28 15.84 -1.21
C SER A 192 -1.48 14.54 -1.19
N THR A 193 -2.03 13.47 -0.60
CA THR A 193 -1.35 12.17 -0.44
C THR A 193 -2.02 11.10 -1.30
N VAL A 194 -1.20 10.42 -2.10
CA VAL A 194 -1.59 9.20 -2.80
C VAL A 194 -1.06 7.99 -2.04
N SER A 195 -1.88 6.96 -1.92
CA SER A 195 -1.56 5.71 -1.22
C SER A 195 -1.84 4.51 -2.12
N PHE A 196 -0.96 3.53 -2.06
CA PHE A 196 -1.06 2.24 -2.71
C PHE A 196 -1.10 1.15 -1.62
N ALA A 197 -2.21 0.44 -1.55
CA ALA A 197 -2.39 -0.72 -0.68
C ALA A 197 -2.21 -1.99 -1.53
N PRO A 198 -1.10 -2.74 -1.34
CA PRO A 198 -0.91 -4.02 -2.03
C PRO A 198 -2.10 -4.97 -1.80
N SER A 199 -2.55 -5.67 -2.84
CA SER A 199 -3.68 -6.62 -2.73
C SER A 199 -3.28 -7.92 -2.04
N LEU A 200 -1.99 -8.23 -2.07
CA LEU A 200 -1.35 -9.28 -1.29
C LEU A 200 -0.18 -8.67 -0.51
N PRO A 201 0.16 -9.23 0.67
CA PRO A 201 1.35 -8.83 1.39
C PRO A 201 2.61 -8.93 0.53
N LEU A 202 3.51 -7.97 0.71
CA LEU A 202 4.82 -7.95 0.08
C LEU A 202 5.65 -9.16 0.52
N LEU A 203 6.56 -9.60 -0.34
CA LEU A 203 7.48 -10.69 -0.04
C LEU A 203 8.63 -10.19 0.84
N ALA A 204 9.08 -11.04 1.78
CA ALA A 204 10.18 -10.74 2.68
C ALA A 204 11.54 -10.72 1.96
N ASN A 205 12.48 -9.92 2.48
CA ASN A 205 13.83 -9.73 1.93
C ASN A 205 13.86 -9.37 0.43
N LYS A 206 12.97 -8.47 0.01
CA LYS A 206 12.87 -8.00 -1.37
C LYS A 206 13.00 -6.50 -1.45
N VAL A 207 13.63 -6.05 -2.54
CA VAL A 207 13.67 -4.63 -2.91
C VAL A 207 12.46 -4.34 -3.77
N TYR A 208 11.64 -3.39 -3.33
CA TYR A 208 10.54 -2.86 -4.10
C TYR A 208 10.92 -1.49 -4.63
N THR A 209 10.68 -1.28 -5.92
CA THR A 209 10.84 0.02 -6.58
C THR A 209 9.46 0.60 -6.83
N VAL A 210 9.28 1.85 -6.43
CA VAL A 210 8.06 2.60 -6.64
C VAL A 210 8.35 3.71 -7.64
N THR A 211 7.43 3.91 -8.58
CA THR A 211 7.54 4.99 -9.57
C THR A 211 6.22 5.73 -9.64
N ILE A 212 6.30 7.05 -9.44
CA ILE A 212 5.24 7.97 -9.86
C ILE A 212 5.70 8.67 -11.13
N THR A 213 4.98 8.49 -12.23
CA THR A 213 5.39 8.99 -13.55
C THR A 213 5.01 10.45 -13.74
N ASN A 214 5.62 11.10 -14.74
CA ASN A 214 5.24 12.44 -15.20
C ASN A 214 3.85 12.50 -15.87
N GLY A 215 3.12 11.39 -15.95
CA GLY A 215 1.70 11.36 -16.32
C GLY A 215 0.78 11.90 -15.22
N ALA A 216 1.23 11.91 -13.96
CA ALA A 216 0.47 12.46 -12.83
C ALA A 216 0.39 14.00 -12.92
N LYS A 217 -0.82 14.56 -12.80
CA LYS A 217 -1.09 16.00 -12.98
C LYS A 217 -1.80 16.60 -11.78
N ASN A 218 -1.62 17.90 -11.57
CA ASN A 218 -2.48 18.66 -10.67
C ASN A 218 -3.87 18.91 -11.26
N VAL A 219 -4.75 19.53 -10.46
CA VAL A 219 -6.12 19.88 -10.85
C VAL A 219 -6.16 20.80 -12.08
N ALA A 220 -5.14 21.64 -12.27
CA ALA A 220 -4.99 22.52 -13.42
C ALA A 220 -4.38 21.82 -14.66
N GLY A 221 -4.15 20.51 -14.62
CA GLY A 221 -3.61 19.73 -15.73
C GLY A 221 -2.10 19.82 -15.93
N THR A 222 -1.37 20.45 -15.00
CA THR A 222 0.10 20.55 -15.04
C THR A 222 0.72 19.23 -14.58
N PRO A 223 1.55 18.56 -15.42
CA PRO A 223 2.21 17.31 -15.04
C PRO A 223 3.40 17.53 -14.09
N MET A 224 3.84 16.45 -13.43
CA MET A 224 5.17 16.44 -12.80
C MET A 224 6.26 16.65 -13.86
N ALA A 225 7.36 17.32 -13.48
CA ALA A 225 8.45 17.60 -14.42
C ALA A 225 9.21 16.34 -14.88
N SER A 226 9.30 15.33 -14.02
CA SER A 226 9.96 14.05 -14.31
C SER A 226 9.33 12.94 -13.47
N ASN A 227 9.62 11.69 -13.82
CA ASN A 227 9.25 10.56 -12.98
C ASN A 227 9.98 10.66 -11.64
N TYR A 228 9.28 10.36 -10.56
CA TYR A 228 9.88 10.21 -9.24
C TYR A 228 9.98 8.72 -8.91
N VAL A 229 11.20 8.26 -8.64
CA VAL A 229 11.50 6.85 -8.37
C VAL A 229 12.16 6.74 -7.00
N TRP A 230 11.66 5.83 -6.17
CA TRP A 230 12.29 5.47 -4.90
C TRP A 230 12.22 3.98 -4.67
N SER A 231 13.02 3.48 -3.75
CA SER A 231 13.02 2.06 -3.39
C SER A 231 12.96 1.85 -1.88
N PHE A 232 12.56 0.66 -1.47
CA PHE A 232 12.66 0.20 -0.09
C PHE A 232 12.88 -1.31 -0.05
N THR A 233 13.42 -1.81 1.05
CA THR A 233 13.67 -3.23 1.28
C THR A 233 12.76 -3.75 2.39
N THR A 234 11.98 -4.77 2.08
CA THR A 234 11.15 -5.45 3.07
C THR A 234 12.00 -6.19 4.07
N VAL A 235 11.41 -6.40 5.24
CA VAL A 235 12.05 -7.02 6.37
C VAL A 235 12.62 -8.41 6.04
N ILE A 236 13.81 -8.69 6.60
CA ILE A 236 14.48 -9.98 6.52
C ILE A 236 14.20 -10.73 7.83
N PRO A 237 13.64 -11.95 7.79
CA PRO A 237 13.50 -12.78 8.99
C PRO A 237 14.89 -13.11 9.54
N VAL A 238 15.06 -13.02 10.86
CA VAL A 238 16.31 -13.43 11.51
C VAL A 238 16.47 -14.93 11.34
N ILE A 239 17.63 -15.36 10.82
CA ILE A 239 17.96 -16.78 10.67
C ILE A 239 18.10 -17.40 12.07
N VAL A 240 17.52 -18.58 12.24
CA VAL A 240 17.54 -19.35 13.49
C VAL A 240 18.92 -19.96 13.76
N THR A 241 19.76 -19.27 14.54
CA THR A 241 21.05 -19.83 15.00
C THR A 241 21.32 -19.47 16.47
N PRO A 242 21.56 -20.47 17.36
CA PRO A 242 21.44 -21.92 17.13
C PRO A 242 19.98 -22.36 16.95
N PRO A 243 19.72 -23.53 16.33
CA PRO A 243 18.37 -24.07 16.23
C PRO A 243 17.76 -24.27 17.62
N PRO A 244 16.41 -24.24 17.75
CA PRO A 244 15.74 -24.59 18.99
C PRO A 244 16.26 -25.93 19.54
N THR A 245 16.32 -26.06 20.87
CA THR A 245 16.75 -27.32 21.48
C THR A 245 15.86 -28.46 20.99
N SER A 246 16.47 -29.59 20.60
CA SER A 246 15.76 -30.79 20.17
C SER A 246 14.62 -31.12 21.13
N THR A 247 13.41 -31.31 20.59
CA THR A 247 12.24 -31.77 21.34
C THR A 247 12.30 -33.26 21.66
N SER A 248 13.47 -33.92 21.58
CA SER A 248 13.63 -35.36 21.83
C SER A 248 13.18 -35.78 23.23
N GLY A 249 13.16 -34.88 24.21
CA GLY A 249 12.56 -35.12 25.53
C GLY A 249 11.07 -34.77 25.66
N LEU A 250 10.48 -34.08 24.67
CA LEU A 250 9.08 -33.64 24.63
C LEU A 250 8.25 -34.61 23.77
N PHE A 251 7.96 -35.77 24.33
CA PHE A 251 7.22 -36.87 23.69
C PHE A 251 5.69 -36.72 23.75
N PHE A 252 5.17 -35.63 24.33
CA PHE A 252 3.75 -35.35 24.40
C PHE A 252 3.24 -34.60 23.17
N GLY A 253 2.11 -35.06 22.63
CA GLY A 253 1.27 -34.31 21.71
C GLY A 253 0.43 -33.25 22.40
N VAL A 254 -0.04 -33.58 23.61
CA VAL A 254 -0.82 -32.68 24.46
C VAL A 254 -0.27 -32.69 25.87
N PHE A 255 -0.09 -31.52 26.47
CA PHE A 255 0.26 -31.43 27.88
C PHE A 255 -0.53 -30.34 28.59
N GLY A 256 -1.27 -30.70 29.64
CA GLY A 256 -2.17 -29.81 30.38
C GLY A 256 -1.67 -29.48 31.77
N GLY A 257 -0.50 -28.83 31.89
CA GLY A 257 0.05 -28.24 33.12
C GLY A 257 -0.29 -28.97 34.42
N ASN A 258 -0.69 -28.22 35.45
CA ASN A 258 -1.23 -28.76 36.70
C ASN A 258 -2.77 -28.69 36.78
N ALA A 259 -3.44 -28.19 35.74
CA ALA A 259 -4.89 -28.04 35.68
C ALA A 259 -5.60 -29.13 34.85
N GLY A 260 -4.85 -30.05 34.22
CA GLY A 260 -5.40 -31.20 33.51
C GLY A 260 -5.74 -30.93 32.04
N ILE A 261 -6.44 -31.89 31.43
CA ILE A 261 -6.81 -31.86 30.01
C ILE A 261 -8.29 -32.21 29.88
N THR A 262 -9.03 -31.40 29.12
CA THR A 262 -10.47 -31.58 28.93
C THR A 262 -10.82 -31.74 27.47
N ASN A 263 -11.45 -32.86 27.12
CA ASN A 263 -12.16 -33.04 25.87
C ASN A 263 -13.67 -32.91 26.10
N GLN A 264 -14.35 -32.20 25.21
CA GLN A 264 -15.83 -32.09 25.19
C GLN A 264 -16.44 -32.50 23.83
N GLY A 265 -15.67 -33.18 22.97
CA GLY A 265 -16.12 -33.62 21.64
C GLY A 265 -16.10 -35.13 21.45
N LEU A 266 -16.82 -35.58 20.42
CA LEU A 266 -16.93 -36.99 20.00
C LEU A 266 -15.92 -37.40 18.94
N PHE A 267 -15.38 -36.42 18.20
CA PHE A 267 -14.46 -36.66 17.09
C PHE A 267 -13.00 -36.34 17.46
N THR A 268 -12.71 -36.25 18.76
CA THR A 268 -11.36 -35.96 19.24
C THR A 268 -10.48 -37.20 19.13
N VAL A 269 -9.34 -37.06 18.44
CA VAL A 269 -8.34 -38.11 18.29
C VAL A 269 -6.95 -37.52 18.50
N VAL A 270 -6.18 -38.08 19.42
CA VAL A 270 -4.78 -37.71 19.63
C VAL A 270 -3.88 -38.85 19.15
N ASN A 271 -3.14 -38.58 18.07
CA ASN A 271 -2.15 -39.47 17.48
C ASN A 271 -0.78 -39.32 18.18
N GLY A 272 -0.72 -39.69 19.46
CA GLY A 272 0.47 -39.62 20.31
C GLY A 272 0.14 -39.61 21.80
N ASN A 273 1.17 -39.43 22.63
CA ASN A 273 1.02 -39.41 24.09
C ASN A 273 0.41 -38.09 24.58
N ILE A 274 -0.36 -38.15 25.68
CA ILE A 274 -0.84 -36.95 26.39
C ILE A 274 -0.48 -37.01 27.87
N GLY A 275 -0.32 -35.85 28.51
CA GLY A 275 0.04 -35.84 29.92
C GLY A 275 -0.32 -34.59 30.71
N THR A 276 -0.30 -34.72 32.03
CA THR A 276 -0.48 -33.62 32.97
C THR A 276 0.21 -33.96 34.28
N THR A 277 0.70 -32.94 35.01
CA THR A 277 1.13 -33.15 36.41
C THR A 277 -0.05 -33.15 37.38
N ALA A 278 -1.27 -32.92 36.90
CA ALA A 278 -2.50 -32.97 37.68
C ALA A 278 -2.90 -34.41 38.04
N ALA A 279 -3.83 -34.54 38.99
CA ALA A 279 -4.51 -35.80 39.25
C ALA A 279 -5.32 -36.25 38.02
N SER A 280 -5.44 -37.56 37.81
CA SER A 280 -6.25 -38.16 36.74
C SER A 280 -7.71 -37.69 36.72
N THR A 281 -8.25 -37.28 37.87
CA THR A 281 -9.61 -36.71 38.00
C THR A 281 -9.78 -35.36 37.32
N LEU A 282 -8.69 -34.67 37.00
CA LEU A 282 -8.68 -33.43 36.21
C LEU A 282 -8.49 -33.70 34.71
N MET A 283 -8.47 -34.98 34.30
CA MET A 283 -8.59 -35.37 32.91
C MET A 283 -10.01 -35.83 32.61
N THR A 284 -10.59 -35.30 31.53
CA THR A 284 -11.97 -35.60 31.16
C THR A 284 -12.11 -35.85 29.66
N GLY A 285 -12.91 -36.86 29.31
CA GLY A 285 -13.30 -37.16 27.94
C GLY A 285 -12.27 -37.93 27.11
N PHE A 286 -11.44 -38.77 27.73
CA PHE A 286 -10.43 -39.57 27.00
C PHE A 286 -10.47 -41.06 27.31
N GLN A 287 -10.34 -41.86 26.26
CA GLN A 287 -10.05 -43.29 26.33
C GLN A 287 -8.68 -43.54 25.70
N GLU A 288 -7.82 -44.25 26.43
CA GLU A 288 -6.55 -44.75 25.92
C GLU A 288 -6.77 -46.02 25.10
N VAL A 289 -6.18 -46.10 23.90
CA VAL A 289 -6.33 -47.26 23.01
C VAL A 289 -5.47 -48.44 23.48
N LEU A 290 -4.27 -48.18 24.02
CA LEU A 290 -3.29 -49.21 24.35
C LEU A 290 -3.72 -50.08 25.53
N THR A 291 -4.21 -49.45 26.60
CA THR A 291 -4.59 -50.12 27.85
C THR A 291 -6.10 -50.19 28.07
N GLY A 292 -6.88 -49.36 27.38
CA GLY A 292 -8.30 -49.20 27.62
C GLY A 292 -8.64 -48.27 28.79
N ASP A 293 -7.65 -47.61 29.40
CA ASP A 293 -7.85 -46.66 30.50
C ASP A 293 -8.85 -45.55 30.13
N VAL A 294 -9.78 -45.26 31.05
CA VAL A 294 -10.85 -44.27 30.84
C VAL A 294 -10.70 -43.11 31.83
N TYR A 295 -10.68 -41.89 31.29
CA TYR A 295 -10.59 -40.64 32.04
C TYR A 295 -11.90 -39.85 31.85
N THR A 296 -12.88 -40.13 32.71
CA THR A 296 -14.19 -39.47 32.80
C THR A 296 -14.88 -39.22 31.45
N ILE A 297 -15.41 -40.29 30.84
CA ILE A 297 -16.13 -40.24 29.56
C ILE A 297 -17.64 -40.26 29.80
N THR A 298 -18.35 -39.49 29.00
CA THR A 298 -19.79 -39.47 28.80
C THR A 298 -20.10 -39.79 27.33
N PRO A 299 -21.37 -40.02 26.98
CA PRO A 299 -21.77 -40.17 25.57
C PRO A 299 -21.52 -38.94 24.69
N LEU A 300 -21.09 -37.80 25.24
CA LEU A 300 -20.90 -36.53 24.53
C LEU A 300 -19.44 -36.06 24.43
N ASN A 301 -18.48 -36.76 25.05
CA ASN A 301 -17.08 -36.32 25.09
C ASN A 301 -16.07 -37.46 24.95
N LYS A 302 -16.34 -38.45 24.09
CA LYS A 302 -15.50 -39.63 23.93
C LYS A 302 -14.34 -39.39 22.96
N GLY A 303 -13.23 -38.86 23.46
CA GLY A 303 -11.98 -38.71 22.70
C GLY A 303 -11.10 -39.96 22.77
N LEU A 304 -10.33 -40.22 21.72
CA LEU A 304 -9.40 -41.34 21.63
C LEU A 304 -7.95 -40.87 21.70
N VAL A 305 -7.12 -41.59 22.45
CA VAL A 305 -5.66 -41.38 22.52
C VAL A 305 -4.98 -42.66 22.08
N THR A 306 -4.22 -42.59 20.99
CA THR A 306 -3.51 -43.75 20.42
C THR A 306 -2.17 -44.03 21.11
N GLY A 307 -1.61 -43.03 21.79
CA GLY A 307 -0.47 -43.20 22.70
C GLY A 307 -0.92 -43.47 24.14
N GLU A 308 0.01 -43.31 25.09
CA GLU A 308 -0.28 -43.42 26.53
C GLU A 308 -0.76 -42.10 27.14
N ILE A 309 -1.60 -42.21 28.17
CA ILE A 309 -2.08 -41.11 29.01
C ILE A 309 -1.32 -41.09 30.34
N PHE A 310 -0.69 -39.96 30.66
CA PHE A 310 0.14 -39.80 31.86
C PHE A 310 -0.45 -38.76 32.82
N ALA A 311 -0.91 -39.22 33.98
CA ALA A 311 -1.44 -38.36 35.05
C ALA A 311 -1.10 -38.90 36.43
N ALA A 312 -1.20 -38.04 37.44
CA ALA A 312 -1.05 -38.44 38.82
C ALA A 312 -2.26 -39.27 39.31
N ALA A 313 -2.06 -39.94 40.44
CA ALA A 313 -3.10 -40.70 41.13
C ALA A 313 -4.38 -39.85 41.34
N PRO A 314 -5.57 -40.47 41.44
CA PRO A 314 -5.83 -41.91 41.54
C PRO A 314 -5.81 -42.64 40.18
N ALA A 315 -6.09 -43.95 40.18
CA ALA A 315 -6.27 -44.73 38.96
C ALA A 315 -7.29 -44.06 38.00
N PRO A 316 -7.05 -44.06 36.67
CA PRO A 316 -5.99 -44.81 35.98
C PRO A 316 -4.58 -44.18 36.04
N GLY A 317 -4.46 -42.97 36.61
CA GLY A 317 -3.17 -42.36 36.92
C GLY A 317 -2.44 -43.04 38.09
N ASN A 318 -1.13 -42.80 38.21
CA ASN A 318 -0.30 -43.35 39.28
C ASN A 318 1.02 -42.58 39.42
N ALA A 319 1.84 -42.93 40.42
CA ALA A 319 3.11 -42.25 40.68
C ALA A 319 4.12 -42.36 39.53
N THR A 320 4.19 -43.49 38.84
CA THR A 320 5.10 -43.69 37.69
C THR A 320 4.67 -42.83 36.49
N LYS A 321 3.37 -42.81 36.19
CA LYS A 321 2.77 -41.93 35.17
C LYS A 321 3.02 -40.46 35.53
N ALA A 322 2.88 -40.07 36.80
CA ALA A 322 3.18 -38.72 37.27
C ALA A 322 4.65 -38.32 37.11
N ALA A 323 5.59 -39.20 37.45
CA ALA A 323 7.02 -38.95 37.29
C ALA A 323 7.39 -38.74 35.81
N THR A 324 6.80 -39.53 34.91
CA THR A 324 6.99 -39.39 33.46
C THR A 324 6.37 -38.10 32.93
N ALA A 325 5.19 -37.70 33.42
CA ALA A 325 4.59 -36.41 33.11
C ALA A 325 5.48 -35.23 33.54
N LEU A 326 6.13 -35.32 34.70
CA LEU A 326 7.07 -34.30 35.18
C LEU A 326 8.32 -34.19 34.29
N ILE A 327 8.85 -35.31 33.79
CA ILE A 327 9.96 -35.31 32.81
C ILE A 327 9.54 -34.54 31.55
N GLY A 328 8.37 -34.83 30.98
CA GLY A 328 7.89 -34.13 29.80
C GLY A 328 7.57 -32.65 30.05
N LEU A 329 7.09 -32.27 31.25
CA LEU A 329 6.93 -30.85 31.61
C LEU A 329 8.28 -30.11 31.64
N ASN A 330 9.32 -30.74 32.19
CA ASN A 330 10.66 -30.14 32.20
C ASN A 330 11.22 -30.00 30.78
N ALA A 331 11.00 -30.98 29.91
CA ALA A 331 11.35 -30.88 28.50
C ALA A 331 10.55 -29.78 27.78
N ALA A 332 9.26 -29.63 28.08
CA ALA A 332 8.41 -28.55 27.55
C ALA A 332 8.93 -27.17 27.98
N ARG A 333 9.34 -27.01 29.24
CA ARG A 333 9.95 -25.76 29.75
C ARG A 333 11.28 -25.45 29.06
N ALA A 334 12.14 -26.46 28.87
CA ALA A 334 13.39 -26.28 28.15
C ALA A 334 13.13 -25.83 26.69
N ALA A 335 12.19 -26.49 25.99
CA ALA A 335 11.78 -26.10 24.66
C ALA A 335 11.25 -24.66 24.62
N TYR A 336 10.35 -24.29 25.53
CA TYR A 336 9.79 -22.93 25.66
C TYR A 336 10.87 -21.86 25.86
N LEU A 337 11.83 -22.11 26.75
CA LEU A 337 12.95 -21.20 27.00
C LEU A 337 13.85 -21.07 25.77
N SER A 338 14.09 -22.15 25.03
CA SER A 338 14.95 -22.15 23.83
C SER A 338 14.40 -21.28 22.71
N ILE A 339 13.08 -21.15 22.59
CA ILE A 339 12.40 -20.33 21.57
C ILE A 339 11.96 -18.96 22.07
N SER A 340 12.31 -18.60 23.31
CA SER A 340 11.90 -17.34 23.94
C SER A 340 12.58 -16.12 23.29
N PRO A 341 11.99 -14.91 23.41
CA PRO A 341 12.63 -13.67 22.94
C PRO A 341 14.01 -13.40 23.54
N ALA A 342 14.31 -13.96 24.71
CA ALA A 342 15.61 -13.83 25.36
C ALA A 342 16.67 -14.73 24.69
N SER A 343 16.29 -15.97 24.34
CA SER A 343 17.19 -16.93 23.69
C SER A 343 17.30 -16.71 22.17
N MET A 344 16.25 -16.15 21.56
CA MET A 344 16.18 -15.84 20.14
C MET A 344 15.71 -14.40 19.94
N PRO A 345 16.58 -13.40 20.18
CA PRO A 345 16.23 -12.00 20.02
C PRO A 345 16.15 -11.59 18.53
N GLY A 346 15.60 -10.40 18.28
CA GLY A 346 15.59 -9.79 16.94
C GLY A 346 14.45 -10.23 16.02
N GLY A 347 13.47 -11.00 16.52
CA GLY A 347 12.30 -11.38 15.74
C GLY A 347 11.54 -10.18 15.17
N ILE A 348 11.02 -10.33 13.96
CA ILE A 348 10.34 -9.27 13.20
C ILE A 348 8.82 -9.38 13.33
N ASP A 349 8.09 -8.25 13.20
CA ASP A 349 6.63 -8.22 13.19
C ASP A 349 6.07 -7.87 11.79
N PRO A 350 6.02 -8.82 10.85
CA PRO A 350 5.77 -8.53 9.44
C PRO A 350 4.35 -8.02 9.14
N GLY A 351 3.40 -8.22 10.05
CA GLY A 351 2.00 -7.86 9.88
C GLY A 351 1.43 -7.08 11.06
N ALA A 352 2.27 -6.51 11.92
CA ALA A 352 1.85 -5.79 13.13
C ALA A 352 0.89 -6.62 14.01
N GLY A 353 1.24 -7.87 14.25
CA GLY A 353 0.43 -8.84 14.98
C GLY A 353 -0.52 -9.67 14.10
N GLN A 354 -0.88 -9.25 12.88
CA GLN A 354 -1.71 -10.06 11.98
C GLN A 354 -0.84 -10.88 11.01
N LEU A 355 -0.84 -12.19 11.15
CA LEU A 355 -0.11 -13.12 10.29
C LEU A 355 -0.99 -13.74 9.18
N GLY A 356 -2.32 -13.64 9.26
CA GLY A 356 -3.23 -14.14 8.23
C GLY A 356 -3.02 -13.45 6.89
N GLY A 357 -3.00 -14.24 5.81
CA GLY A 357 -2.73 -13.78 4.45
C GLY A 357 -1.25 -13.63 4.10
N LEU A 358 -0.34 -13.72 5.08
CA LEU A 358 1.10 -13.63 4.82
C LEU A 358 1.66 -14.94 4.25
N THR A 359 2.71 -14.81 3.42
CA THR A 359 3.64 -15.91 3.12
C THR A 359 4.99 -15.58 3.72
N LEU A 360 5.44 -16.40 4.67
CA LEU A 360 6.63 -16.16 5.46
C LEU A 360 7.73 -17.17 5.10
N ALA A 361 8.96 -16.67 5.02
CA ALA A 361 10.16 -17.48 4.88
C ALA A 361 10.64 -18.00 6.27
N PRO A 362 11.64 -18.89 6.34
CA PRO A 362 12.14 -19.38 7.62
C PRO A 362 12.74 -18.24 8.45
N GLY A 363 12.55 -18.27 9.77
CA GLY A 363 13.14 -17.30 10.69
C GLY A 363 12.36 -17.07 11.99
N VAL A 364 12.80 -16.06 12.74
CA VAL A 364 12.20 -15.63 14.01
C VAL A 364 11.27 -14.43 13.79
N TYR A 365 10.06 -14.55 14.32
CA TYR A 365 8.98 -13.57 14.25
C TYR A 365 8.56 -13.21 15.68
N LYS A 366 8.42 -11.93 15.97
CA LYS A 366 8.03 -11.44 17.29
C LYS A 366 6.94 -10.39 17.15
N SER A 367 5.85 -10.55 17.89
CA SER A 367 4.78 -9.57 17.92
C SER A 367 5.18 -8.35 18.74
N ASN A 368 4.99 -7.15 18.18
CA ASN A 368 5.19 -5.89 18.88
C ASN A 368 3.99 -5.54 19.77
N SER A 369 2.77 -5.93 19.37
CA SER A 369 1.56 -5.76 20.17
C SER A 369 1.48 -6.73 21.34
N GLY A 370 2.30 -7.80 21.31
CA GLY A 370 2.23 -8.90 22.25
C GLY A 370 1.18 -9.96 21.88
N THR A 371 0.54 -9.86 20.72
CA THR A 371 -0.40 -10.87 20.20
C THR A 371 -0.10 -11.24 18.75
N PHE A 372 -0.34 -12.50 18.37
CA PHE A 372 -0.42 -12.91 16.98
C PHE A 372 -1.81 -13.40 16.64
N ASP A 373 -2.37 -12.89 15.55
CA ASP A 373 -3.67 -13.26 15.01
C ASP A 373 -3.51 -13.82 13.60
N ILE A 374 -4.18 -14.93 13.31
CA ILE A 374 -4.35 -15.50 11.97
C ILE A 374 -5.85 -15.50 11.72
N THR A 375 -6.40 -14.35 11.35
CA THR A 375 -7.85 -14.14 11.19
C THR A 375 -8.20 -13.59 9.80
N ASN A 376 -7.26 -12.88 9.16
CA ASN A 376 -7.44 -12.27 7.84
C ASN A 376 -6.90 -13.15 6.70
N GLY A 377 -7.32 -14.42 6.67
CA GLY A 377 -6.87 -15.42 5.71
C GLY A 377 -5.85 -16.39 6.30
N ASP A 378 -5.45 -17.37 5.50
CA ASP A 378 -4.51 -18.42 5.92
C ASP A 378 -3.07 -17.87 5.96
N LEU A 379 -2.26 -18.38 6.89
CA LEU A 379 -0.82 -18.14 6.92
C LEU A 379 -0.10 -19.22 6.11
N THR A 380 0.83 -18.83 5.25
CA THR A 380 1.68 -19.78 4.50
C THR A 380 3.13 -19.68 4.97
N LEU A 381 3.73 -20.82 5.30
CA LEU A 381 5.14 -20.95 5.67
C LEU A 381 5.87 -21.65 4.53
N ASP A 382 6.80 -20.94 3.90
CA ASP A 382 7.54 -21.40 2.74
C ASP A 382 9.01 -21.64 3.10
N ALA A 383 9.41 -22.91 3.10
CA ALA A 383 10.78 -23.30 3.40
C ALA A 383 11.79 -22.99 2.29
N LYS A 384 11.34 -22.52 1.11
CA LYS A 384 12.20 -22.18 -0.04
C LYS A 384 13.14 -23.33 -0.46
N GLY A 385 12.71 -24.57 -0.27
CA GLY A 385 13.48 -25.78 -0.60
C GLY A 385 14.40 -26.27 0.50
N ASP A 386 14.47 -25.61 1.67
CA ASP A 386 15.27 -26.06 2.80
C ASP A 386 14.46 -27.02 3.71
N PRO A 387 14.74 -28.34 3.71
CA PRO A 387 14.03 -29.29 4.56
C PRO A 387 14.28 -29.07 6.06
N ASN A 388 15.30 -28.30 6.43
CA ASN A 388 15.64 -27.95 7.81
C ASN A 388 15.16 -26.55 8.20
N ALA A 389 14.39 -25.88 7.34
CA ALA A 389 13.80 -24.57 7.62
C ALA A 389 13.05 -24.56 8.96
N VAL A 390 13.35 -23.57 9.80
CA VAL A 390 12.71 -23.36 11.10
C VAL A 390 11.94 -22.05 11.11
N PHE A 391 10.76 -22.08 11.72
CA PHE A 391 9.91 -20.93 11.92
C PHE A 391 9.63 -20.79 13.42
N VAL A 392 9.97 -19.65 14.01
CA VAL A 392 9.74 -19.38 15.42
C VAL A 392 8.86 -18.14 15.56
N PHE A 393 7.71 -18.28 16.20
CA PHE A 393 6.76 -17.20 16.46
C PHE A 393 6.70 -16.91 17.95
N GLN A 394 7.00 -15.67 18.32
CA GLN A 394 7.05 -15.20 19.70
C GLN A 394 5.97 -14.17 19.97
N THR A 395 5.03 -14.52 20.84
CA THR A 395 3.98 -13.62 21.31
C THR A 395 3.98 -13.56 22.84
N ALA A 396 3.96 -12.35 23.40
CA ALA A 396 4.04 -12.14 24.86
C ALA A 396 2.73 -12.48 25.59
N SER A 397 1.60 -12.45 24.88
CA SER A 397 0.27 -12.69 25.44
C SER A 397 -0.43 -13.82 24.71
N ALA A 398 -0.97 -13.56 23.52
CA ALA A 398 -1.93 -14.48 22.90
C ALA A 398 -1.55 -14.90 21.48
N LEU A 399 -1.98 -16.10 21.11
CA LEU A 399 -2.06 -16.58 19.73
C LEU A 399 -3.53 -16.90 19.42
N THR A 400 -4.09 -16.25 18.40
CA THR A 400 -5.44 -16.53 17.90
C THR A 400 -5.35 -17.05 16.48
N VAL A 401 -5.93 -18.22 16.20
CA VAL A 401 -6.06 -18.75 14.84
C VAL A 401 -7.53 -18.97 14.55
N GLY A 402 -8.06 -18.30 13.52
CA GLY A 402 -9.49 -18.32 13.23
C GLY A 402 -10.34 -17.61 14.30
N ASN A 403 -11.50 -17.12 13.88
CA ASN A 403 -12.48 -16.47 14.75
C ASN A 403 -13.90 -17.00 14.45
N SER A 404 -14.74 -16.24 13.74
CA SER A 404 -16.00 -16.71 13.17
C SER A 404 -15.80 -17.67 11.99
N LEU A 405 -14.64 -17.64 11.35
CA LEU A 405 -14.26 -18.55 10.28
C LEU A 405 -12.98 -19.31 10.65
N PRO A 406 -12.86 -20.59 10.26
CA PRO A 406 -11.62 -21.34 10.44
C PRO A 406 -10.50 -20.76 9.58
N ARG A 407 -9.27 -20.92 10.08
CA ARG A 407 -8.03 -20.55 9.40
C ARG A 407 -7.02 -21.66 9.47
N SER A 408 -6.07 -21.62 8.55
CA SER A 408 -5.03 -22.63 8.42
C SER A 408 -3.63 -22.03 8.38
N VAL A 409 -2.67 -22.79 8.92
CA VAL A 409 -1.23 -22.60 8.73
C VAL A 409 -0.74 -23.64 7.73
N LYS A 410 -0.44 -23.20 6.52
CA LYS A 410 -0.03 -24.03 5.38
C LYS A 410 1.48 -24.12 5.29
N LEU A 411 1.99 -25.28 4.91
CA LEU A 411 3.40 -25.52 4.65
C LEU A 411 3.63 -25.71 3.16
N ILE A 412 4.62 -25.01 2.60
CA ILE A 412 5.09 -25.21 1.22
C ILE A 412 6.63 -25.24 1.18
N GLY A 413 7.19 -25.57 0.02
CA GLY A 413 8.63 -25.50 -0.20
C GLY A 413 9.46 -26.47 0.64
N GLY A 414 8.86 -27.56 1.14
CA GLY A 414 9.53 -28.56 1.99
C GLY A 414 9.45 -28.29 3.50
N ALA A 415 8.68 -27.27 3.93
CA ALA A 415 8.53 -26.97 5.35
C ALA A 415 7.91 -28.15 6.11
N LEU A 416 8.38 -28.38 7.34
CA LEU A 416 7.94 -29.48 8.21
C LEU A 416 7.33 -28.94 9.50
N ALA A 417 6.19 -29.50 9.91
CA ALA A 417 5.47 -29.09 11.11
C ALA A 417 6.33 -29.17 12.39
N LYS A 418 7.23 -30.15 12.47
CA LYS A 418 8.16 -30.29 13.60
C LYS A 418 9.11 -29.12 13.77
N ASN A 419 9.38 -28.36 12.71
CA ASN A 419 10.28 -27.20 12.72
C ASN A 419 9.52 -25.85 12.87
N VAL A 420 8.22 -25.89 13.15
CA VAL A 420 7.42 -24.69 13.42
C VAL A 420 7.16 -24.60 14.93
N TYR A 421 7.49 -23.47 15.55
CA TYR A 421 7.42 -23.27 17.00
C TYR A 421 6.63 -22.01 17.33
N TRP A 422 5.72 -22.11 18.29
CA TRP A 422 4.93 -20.99 18.80
C TRP A 422 5.20 -20.83 20.29
N TYR A 423 5.97 -19.79 20.63
CA TYR A 423 6.15 -19.29 21.99
C TYR A 423 4.96 -18.39 22.34
N VAL A 424 4.14 -18.80 23.31
CA VAL A 424 2.94 -18.05 23.72
C VAL A 424 2.99 -17.72 25.21
N GLY A 425 3.17 -16.43 25.52
CA GLY A 425 3.39 -15.96 26.88
C GLY A 425 2.19 -16.09 27.83
N SER A 426 0.97 -16.17 27.28
CA SER A 426 -0.23 -16.54 28.02
C SER A 426 -0.93 -17.71 27.32
N SER A 427 -1.94 -17.47 26.49
CA SER A 427 -2.84 -18.53 26.01
C SER A 427 -2.99 -18.54 24.50
N ALA A 428 -3.17 -19.74 23.94
CA ALA A 428 -3.46 -19.93 22.52
C ALA A 428 -4.91 -20.38 22.32
N VAL A 429 -5.61 -19.76 21.37
CA VAL A 429 -6.97 -20.12 20.96
C VAL A 429 -6.97 -20.45 19.47
N ILE A 430 -7.27 -21.71 19.16
CA ILE A 430 -7.15 -22.27 17.82
C ILE A 430 -8.53 -22.70 17.31
N ASN A 431 -8.93 -22.09 16.20
CA ASN A 431 -10.18 -22.25 15.48
C ASN A 431 -11.37 -22.42 16.41
N TYR A 432 -11.68 -21.38 17.20
CA TYR A 432 -12.74 -21.44 18.21
C TYR A 432 -14.10 -21.82 17.61
N ALA A 433 -14.40 -21.42 16.37
CA ALA A 433 -15.61 -21.84 15.64
C ALA A 433 -15.56 -23.29 15.08
N GLY A 434 -14.48 -24.02 15.28
CA GLY A 434 -14.23 -25.36 14.72
C GLY A 434 -13.70 -25.33 13.29
N GLY A 435 -13.15 -26.46 12.82
CA GLY A 435 -12.56 -26.58 11.49
C GLY A 435 -11.11 -26.06 11.37
N GLY A 436 -10.59 -26.02 10.15
CA GLY A 436 -9.25 -25.49 9.83
C GLY A 436 -8.09 -26.39 10.26
N VAL A 437 -6.87 -25.98 9.88
CA VAL A 437 -5.63 -26.75 10.12
C VAL A 437 -4.56 -25.89 10.74
N MET A 438 -4.24 -26.12 12.01
CA MET A 438 -3.09 -25.53 12.68
C MET A 438 -1.85 -26.39 12.50
N THR A 439 -0.69 -25.74 12.38
CA THR A 439 0.60 -26.42 12.19
C THR A 439 1.65 -25.86 13.14
N GLY A 440 2.39 -26.77 13.76
CA GLY A 440 3.54 -26.45 14.62
C GLY A 440 3.36 -26.79 16.09
N ASN A 441 4.44 -26.63 16.84
CA ASN A 441 4.51 -26.92 18.26
C ASN A 441 4.09 -25.69 19.06
N ILE A 442 2.88 -25.68 19.59
CA ILE A 442 2.36 -24.63 20.45
C ILE A 442 2.81 -24.90 21.88
N ILE A 443 3.58 -23.97 22.45
CA ILE A 443 3.97 -24.01 23.85
C ILE A 443 3.52 -22.71 24.50
N ALA A 444 2.45 -22.81 25.27
CA ALA A 444 1.79 -21.71 25.95
C ALA A 444 2.03 -21.78 27.46
N ASN A 445 2.20 -20.63 28.10
CA ASN A 445 2.37 -20.61 29.56
C ASN A 445 1.05 -20.93 30.29
N SER A 446 -0.07 -20.37 29.83
CA SER A 446 -1.32 -20.24 30.58
C SER A 446 -2.53 -20.93 29.94
N GLY A 447 -2.35 -21.70 28.87
CA GLY A 447 -3.39 -22.60 28.33
C GLY A 447 -3.43 -22.69 26.80
N VAL A 448 -4.03 -23.78 26.31
CA VAL A 448 -4.34 -23.95 24.88
C VAL A 448 -5.80 -24.40 24.74
N THR A 449 -6.55 -23.71 23.89
CA THR A 449 -7.94 -24.04 23.56
C THR A 449 -8.06 -24.36 22.08
N LEU A 450 -8.55 -25.54 21.74
CA LEU A 450 -8.78 -26.00 20.37
C LEU A 450 -10.29 -26.22 20.18
N SER A 451 -10.93 -25.34 19.41
CA SER A 451 -12.39 -25.34 19.23
C SER A 451 -13.21 -25.03 20.50
N SER A 452 -14.39 -24.46 20.33
CA SER A 452 -15.32 -24.13 21.41
C SER A 452 -16.15 -25.34 21.88
N PRO A 453 -16.53 -25.41 23.16
CA PRO A 453 -17.60 -26.29 23.67
C PRO A 453 -18.88 -26.32 22.83
N ALA A 454 -19.24 -25.18 22.20
CA ALA A 454 -20.41 -25.06 21.35
C ALA A 454 -20.36 -25.99 20.11
N ASN A 455 -19.17 -26.47 19.75
CA ASN A 455 -18.96 -27.37 18.62
C ASN A 455 -19.09 -28.86 18.98
N SER A 456 -19.38 -29.21 20.24
CA SER A 456 -19.44 -30.61 20.69
C SER A 456 -20.39 -31.49 19.88
N THR A 457 -21.46 -30.90 19.34
CA THR A 457 -22.49 -31.57 18.53
C THR A 457 -22.32 -31.38 17.02
N ASN A 458 -21.35 -30.58 16.56
CA ASN A 458 -21.07 -30.41 15.14
C ASN A 458 -19.88 -31.30 14.70
N ALA A 459 -19.85 -31.69 13.43
CA ALA A 459 -18.77 -32.52 12.88
C ALA A 459 -17.56 -31.68 12.41
N SER A 460 -17.44 -30.42 12.84
CA SER A 460 -16.39 -29.50 12.38
C SER A 460 -15.08 -29.78 13.11
N VAL A 461 -14.27 -30.67 12.53
CA VAL A 461 -13.01 -31.10 13.14
C VAL A 461 -11.90 -30.06 12.97
N THR A 462 -11.31 -29.63 14.09
CA THR A 462 -10.07 -28.84 14.08
C THR A 462 -8.87 -29.77 14.00
N THR A 463 -7.97 -29.57 13.05
CA THR A 463 -6.74 -30.38 12.95
C THR A 463 -5.53 -29.61 13.45
N LEU A 464 -4.69 -30.25 14.26
CA LEU A 464 -3.37 -29.76 14.66
C LEU A 464 -2.30 -30.75 14.19
N ASN A 465 -1.45 -30.33 13.26
CA ASN A 465 -0.23 -31.04 12.92
C ASN A 465 0.92 -30.47 13.77
N GLY A 466 1.15 -31.06 14.95
CA GLY A 466 2.05 -30.47 15.93
C GLY A 466 1.75 -30.90 17.37
N ARG A 467 1.97 -29.97 18.30
CA ARG A 467 1.81 -30.19 19.74
C ARG A 467 1.01 -29.06 20.38
N ALA A 468 0.19 -29.37 21.38
CA ALA A 468 -0.57 -28.41 22.18
C ALA A 468 -0.14 -28.51 23.65
N ILE A 469 0.79 -27.65 24.06
CA ILE A 469 1.44 -27.71 25.37
C ILE A 469 1.07 -26.48 26.18
N SER A 470 0.50 -26.69 27.36
CA SER A 470 0.30 -25.67 28.39
C SER A 470 1.21 -25.98 29.58
N LEU A 471 2.06 -25.03 29.96
CA LEU A 471 3.06 -25.22 31.02
C LEU A 471 2.45 -25.17 32.43
N VAL A 472 1.39 -24.38 32.62
CA VAL A 472 0.76 -24.15 33.93
C VAL A 472 -0.69 -24.60 33.91
N SER A 473 -1.49 -24.07 33.00
CA SER A 473 -2.94 -24.30 32.96
C SER A 473 -3.35 -25.52 32.13
N SER A 474 -4.63 -25.62 31.78
CA SER A 474 -5.18 -26.75 31.04
C SER A 474 -4.99 -26.65 29.54
N VAL A 475 -5.15 -27.79 28.88
CA VAL A 475 -5.50 -27.85 27.45
C VAL A 475 -6.95 -28.26 27.34
N THR A 476 -7.73 -27.50 26.57
CA THR A 476 -9.14 -27.81 26.29
C THR A 476 -9.33 -28.03 24.80
N MET A 477 -10.10 -29.06 24.44
CA MET A 477 -10.32 -29.41 23.04
C MET A 477 -11.73 -29.95 22.78
N VAL A 478 -12.22 -29.70 21.57
CA VAL A 478 -13.52 -30.20 21.09
C VAL A 478 -13.37 -30.63 19.65
N ASN A 479 -13.74 -31.88 19.34
CA ASN A 479 -13.70 -32.43 17.99
C ASN A 479 -12.37 -32.10 17.28
N THR A 480 -11.26 -32.47 17.93
CA THR A 480 -9.91 -32.09 17.50
C THR A 480 -9.08 -33.31 17.15
N VAL A 481 -8.43 -33.28 15.98
CA VAL A 481 -7.43 -34.30 15.58
C VAL A 481 -6.04 -33.72 15.78
N ILE A 482 -5.20 -34.38 16.56
CA ILE A 482 -3.82 -33.97 16.83
C ILE A 482 -2.87 -35.01 16.26
N ASN A 483 -2.09 -34.61 15.25
CA ASN A 483 -1.05 -35.42 14.63
C ASN A 483 0.31 -35.00 15.18
N VAL A 484 0.85 -35.80 16.10
CA VAL A 484 2.13 -35.50 16.75
C VAL A 484 3.26 -35.82 15.79
N PRO A 485 4.16 -34.86 15.48
CA PRO A 485 5.22 -35.12 14.54
C PRO A 485 6.37 -35.88 15.22
N ASN A 486 6.94 -36.82 14.45
CA ASN A 486 8.08 -37.65 14.82
C ASN A 486 9.33 -36.85 15.17
#